data_AF-A0AA94M0T0-F1
#
_entry.id   AF-A0AA94M0T0-F1
#
_cell.length_a   1.000
_cell.length_b   1.000
_cell.length_c   1.000
_cell.angle_alpha   90.00
_cell.angle_beta   90.00
_cell.angle_gamma   90.00
#
_symmetry.space_group_name_H-M   'P 1'
#
loop_
_entity.id
_entity.type
_entity.pdbx_description
1 polymer ?
#
loop_
_entity_poly.entity_id
_entity_poly.type
_entity_poly.pdbx_seq_one_letter_code
_entity_poly.pdbx_strand_id
1 'polypeptide(L)'
;MAHYATGFVSEEIANHIKRSDSFDGPGIQVSMYDFPQLQLRKKKLLKFIPENSVIGRIFDFEEKNIVIVKSTAKLIFEHDLYTWLIQDGQFVCVDKASSMSHFVSETIATLNNSLDDATKKECLDSLYTITQTLDGVYMADASSQWKKNIKLLVKGLKEATPSSKESWKQVAKTFGQAGLSHHKTLFIK
;
A
#
# COMPACT_ATOMS: atom_id res chain seq x y z
N MET A 1 10.22 8.22 -3.96
CA MET A 1 8.77 8.51 -3.93
C MET A 1 8.48 9.84 -4.63
N ALA A 2 7.56 9.86 -5.59
CA ALA A 2 7.22 11.05 -6.38
C ALA A 2 6.74 12.23 -5.50
N HIS A 3 5.92 11.95 -4.48
CA HIS A 3 5.44 12.94 -3.52
C HIS A 3 6.61 13.67 -2.81
N TYR A 4 7.60 12.91 -2.32
CA TYR A 4 8.71 13.46 -1.53
C TYR A 4 9.64 14.26 -2.44
N ALA A 5 10.03 13.67 -3.58
CA ALA A 5 10.89 14.34 -4.54
C ALA A 5 10.26 15.68 -5.00
N THR A 6 8.98 15.68 -5.35
CA THR A 6 8.28 16.90 -5.81
C THR A 6 8.12 17.92 -4.68
N GLY A 7 7.90 17.47 -3.44
CA GLY A 7 7.75 18.33 -2.28
C GLY A 7 9.03 19.08 -1.91
N PHE A 8 10.19 18.43 -2.01
CA PHE A 8 11.44 18.90 -1.40
C PHE A 8 12.55 19.32 -2.39
N VAL A 9 12.31 19.31 -3.70
CA VAL A 9 13.22 19.94 -4.67
C VAL A 9 13.36 21.45 -4.43
N SER A 10 14.44 22.06 -4.95
CA SER A 10 14.60 23.52 -4.97
C SER A 10 13.44 24.19 -5.71
N GLU A 11 13.16 25.47 -5.41
CA GLU A 11 12.11 26.22 -6.13
C GLU A 11 12.38 26.32 -7.63
N GLU A 12 13.64 26.51 -8.02
CA GLU A 12 14.07 26.53 -9.41
C GLU A 12 13.60 25.27 -10.14
N ILE A 13 13.94 24.08 -9.62
CA ILE A 13 13.51 22.80 -10.21
C ILE A 13 11.99 22.67 -10.14
N ALA A 14 11.39 23.01 -9.00
CA ALA A 14 9.95 22.88 -8.80
C ALA A 14 9.14 23.67 -9.84
N ASN A 15 9.63 24.84 -10.27
CA ASN A 15 8.97 25.68 -11.28
C ASN A 15 8.96 25.04 -12.67
N HIS A 16 9.94 24.19 -12.99
CA HIS A 16 10.00 23.44 -14.24
C HIS A 16 9.16 22.15 -14.22
N ILE A 17 8.76 21.65 -13.05
CA ILE A 17 7.90 20.47 -12.93
C ILE A 17 6.47 20.85 -13.35
N LYS A 18 6.00 20.29 -14.48
CA LYS A 18 4.60 20.42 -14.93
C LYS A 18 3.68 19.45 -14.19
N ARG A 19 4.13 18.20 -14.06
CA ARG A 19 3.42 17.09 -13.42
C ARG A 19 4.44 16.08 -12.90
N SER A 20 4.08 15.35 -11.86
CA SER A 20 4.87 14.27 -11.28
C SER A 20 3.94 13.09 -11.04
N ASP A 21 4.23 11.98 -11.73
CA ASP A 21 3.37 10.81 -11.75
C ASP A 21 3.87 9.77 -10.74
N SER A 22 2.97 9.26 -9.91
CA SER A 22 3.24 8.18 -8.96
C SER A 22 2.49 6.93 -9.40
N PHE A 23 3.20 5.83 -9.63
CA PHE A 23 2.62 4.57 -10.07
C PHE A 23 2.59 3.56 -8.92
N ASP A 24 1.42 3.39 -8.31
CA ASP A 24 1.13 2.52 -7.17
C ASP A 24 2.11 2.65 -5.98
N GLY A 25 2.78 3.79 -5.87
CA GLY A 25 3.64 4.12 -4.75
C GLY A 25 2.82 4.57 -3.54
N PRO A 26 3.25 4.26 -2.30
CA PRO A 26 2.57 4.77 -1.11
C PRO A 26 2.57 6.30 -1.09
N GLY A 27 1.58 6.86 -0.41
CA GLY A 27 1.51 8.29 -0.09
C GLY A 27 2.58 8.70 0.92
N ILE A 28 2.40 9.87 1.52
CA ILE A 28 3.28 10.39 2.58
C ILE A 28 2.45 10.62 3.82
N GLN A 29 3.06 10.33 4.97
CA GLN A 29 2.49 10.57 6.29
C GLN A 29 1.92 12.00 6.42
N VAL A 30 0.76 12.09 7.07
CA VAL A 30 -0.02 13.33 7.22
C VAL A 30 0.81 14.49 7.77
N SER A 31 1.67 14.24 8.76
CA SER A 31 2.56 15.25 9.36
C SER A 31 3.52 15.91 8.37
N MET A 32 3.81 15.27 7.23
CA MET A 32 4.63 15.92 6.21
C MET A 32 3.84 16.97 5.41
N TYR A 33 2.51 16.92 5.42
CA TYR A 33 1.70 17.97 4.82
C TYR A 33 1.68 19.26 5.65
N ASP A 34 2.34 19.29 6.82
CA ASP A 34 2.59 20.54 7.55
C ASP A 34 3.67 21.40 6.88
N PHE A 35 4.48 20.83 5.97
CA PHE A 35 5.46 21.59 5.20
C PHE A 35 4.76 22.37 4.07
N PRO A 36 4.86 23.72 4.03
CA PRO A 36 4.18 24.54 3.03
C PRO A 36 4.53 24.17 1.58
N GLN A 37 5.76 23.74 1.35
CA GLN A 37 6.24 23.32 0.02
C GLN A 37 5.49 22.09 -0.48
N LEU A 38 5.20 21.11 0.40
CA LEU A 38 4.43 19.93 0.06
C LEU A 38 2.97 20.29 -0.26
N GLN A 39 2.33 21.16 0.53
CA GLN A 39 0.97 21.62 0.26
C GLN A 39 0.84 22.38 -1.06
N LEU A 40 1.80 23.25 -1.37
CA LEU A 40 1.78 24.01 -2.62
C LEU A 40 1.97 23.10 -3.83
N ARG A 41 2.82 22.07 -3.70
CA ARG A 41 3.27 21.24 -4.81
C ARG A 41 2.46 19.97 -4.99
N LYS A 42 1.62 19.57 -4.02
CA LYS A 42 0.74 18.39 -4.14
C LYS A 42 -0.18 18.42 -5.36
N LYS A 43 -0.59 19.61 -5.81
CA LYS A 43 -1.41 19.79 -7.03
C LYS A 43 -0.72 19.35 -8.33
N LYS A 44 0.61 19.18 -8.31
CA LYS A 44 1.39 18.68 -9.45
C LYS A 44 1.48 17.14 -9.46
N LEU A 45 1.03 16.49 -8.39
CA LEU A 45 1.09 15.04 -8.25
C LEU A 45 -0.16 14.43 -8.86
N LEU A 46 0.05 13.46 -9.75
CA LEU A 46 -1.00 12.59 -10.25
C LEU A 46 -0.63 11.16 -9.87
N LYS A 47 -1.53 10.49 -9.17
CA LYS A 47 -1.31 9.13 -8.72
C LYS A 47 -2.08 8.17 -9.60
N PHE A 48 -1.43 7.11 -10.06
CA PHE A 48 -2.07 6.00 -10.72
C PHE A 48 -2.01 4.80 -9.78
N ILE A 49 -3.14 4.12 -9.59
CA ILE A 49 -3.23 2.91 -8.77
C ILE A 49 -4.05 1.86 -9.52
N PRO A 50 -3.78 0.56 -9.33
CA PRO A 50 -4.67 -0.46 -9.85
C PRO A 50 -5.99 -0.53 -9.07
N GLU A 51 -7.03 -1.12 -9.67
CA GLU A 51 -8.36 -1.29 -9.07
C GLU A 51 -8.33 -1.92 -7.67
N ASN A 52 -7.44 -2.88 -7.41
CA ASN A 52 -7.31 -3.51 -6.08
C ASN A 52 -6.04 -3.08 -5.34
N SER A 53 -5.55 -1.86 -5.60
CA SER A 53 -4.34 -1.33 -4.98
C SER A 53 -4.35 -1.43 -3.45
N VAL A 54 -3.23 -1.90 -2.92
CA VAL A 54 -2.93 -1.89 -1.48
C VAL A 54 -1.79 -0.91 -1.21
N ILE A 55 -0.65 -1.10 -1.88
CA ILE A 55 0.57 -0.31 -1.66
C ILE A 55 0.32 1.17 -1.97
N GLY A 56 -0.24 1.44 -3.16
CA GLY A 56 -0.57 2.78 -3.59
C GLY A 56 -1.71 3.43 -2.82
N ARG A 57 -2.18 2.86 -1.70
CA ARG A 57 -3.17 3.48 -0.82
C ARG A 57 -2.70 3.61 0.63
N ILE A 58 -1.47 3.18 0.92
CA ILE A 58 -0.84 3.40 2.22
C ILE A 58 -0.53 4.90 2.33
N PHE A 59 -0.94 5.53 3.43
CA PHE A 59 -0.72 6.97 3.71
C PHE A 59 -1.33 7.94 2.68
N ASP A 60 -2.36 7.56 1.95
CA ASP A 60 -3.11 8.53 1.15
C ASP A 60 -4.08 9.31 2.02
N PHE A 61 -4.00 10.63 1.91
CA PHE A 61 -4.76 11.57 2.72
C PHE A 61 -5.89 12.26 1.94
N GLU A 62 -5.85 12.25 0.61
CA GLU A 62 -6.89 12.84 -0.25
C GLU A 62 -7.04 11.99 -1.52
N GLU A 63 -8.26 11.50 -1.81
CA GLU A 63 -8.58 10.78 -3.07
C GLU A 63 -8.56 11.71 -4.30
N LYS A 64 -8.30 12.99 -4.11
CA LYS A 64 -8.25 13.99 -5.16
C LYS A 64 -6.91 13.87 -5.89
N ASN A 65 -6.96 13.56 -7.18
CA ASN A 65 -5.80 13.29 -8.08
C ASN A 65 -5.31 11.83 -8.08
N ILE A 66 -6.24 10.88 -7.96
CA ILE A 66 -5.98 9.45 -8.19
C ILE A 66 -6.68 9.01 -9.48
N VAL A 67 -5.95 8.32 -10.35
CA VAL A 67 -6.45 7.62 -11.53
C VAL A 67 -6.39 6.12 -11.23
N ILE A 68 -7.52 5.44 -11.41
CA ILE A 68 -7.63 4.02 -11.07
C ILE A 68 -7.62 3.22 -12.37
N VAL A 69 -6.64 2.34 -12.51
CA VAL A 69 -6.35 1.60 -13.74
C VAL A 69 -6.78 0.14 -13.58
N LYS A 70 -7.41 -0.42 -14.62
CA LYS A 70 -7.72 -1.84 -14.69
C LYS A 70 -6.43 -2.65 -14.82
N SER A 71 -6.32 -3.73 -14.05
CA SER A 71 -5.22 -4.70 -14.17
C SER A 71 -5.76 -6.09 -14.51
N THR A 72 -4.97 -6.81 -15.30
CA THR A 72 -5.16 -8.25 -15.57
C THR A 72 -4.75 -9.13 -14.40
N ALA A 73 -3.90 -8.61 -13.50
CA ALA A 73 -3.47 -9.29 -12.29
C ALA A 73 -4.47 -9.07 -11.13
N LYS A 74 -4.17 -9.69 -9.99
CA LYS A 74 -5.00 -9.59 -8.77
C LYS A 74 -4.16 -9.31 -7.53
N LEU A 75 -4.74 -8.56 -6.59
CA LEU A 75 -4.15 -8.29 -5.27
C LEU A 75 -2.77 -7.61 -5.40
N ILE A 76 -1.78 -8.06 -4.63
CA ILE A 76 -0.42 -7.49 -4.62
C ILE A 76 0.27 -7.56 -6.00
N PHE A 77 -0.19 -8.44 -6.90
CA PHE A 77 0.37 -8.58 -8.24
C PHE A 77 -0.05 -7.46 -9.18
N GLU A 78 -1.10 -6.70 -8.83
CA GLU A 78 -1.48 -5.51 -9.59
C GLU A 78 -0.47 -4.38 -9.44
N HIS A 79 0.49 -4.48 -8.50
CA HIS A 79 1.61 -3.54 -8.38
C HIS A 79 2.57 -3.58 -9.58
N ASP A 80 2.59 -4.70 -10.33
CA ASP A 80 3.35 -4.79 -11.56
C ASP A 80 2.65 -4.01 -12.68
N LEU A 81 3.28 -2.92 -13.13
CA LEU A 81 2.75 -2.02 -14.16
C LEU A 81 2.52 -2.72 -15.51
N TYR A 82 3.21 -3.83 -15.79
CA TYR A 82 2.99 -4.61 -17.02
C TYR A 82 1.63 -5.32 -17.04
N THR A 83 0.97 -5.41 -15.89
CA THR A 83 -0.36 -6.01 -15.77
C THR A 83 -1.48 -5.01 -16.05
N TRP A 84 -1.15 -3.71 -16.16
CA TRP A 84 -2.12 -2.63 -16.33
C TRP A 84 -2.62 -2.57 -17.77
N LEU A 85 -3.93 -2.47 -17.91
CA LEU A 85 -4.59 -2.51 -19.20
C LEU A 85 -4.43 -1.17 -19.93
N ILE A 86 -3.96 -1.27 -21.17
CA ILE A 86 -3.84 -0.15 -22.11
C ILE A 86 -4.69 -0.48 -23.33
N GLN A 87 -5.52 0.47 -23.75
CA GLN A 87 -6.28 0.42 -24.98
C GLN A 87 -6.07 1.73 -25.74
N ASP A 88 -5.78 1.64 -27.05
CA ASP A 88 -5.56 2.80 -27.93
C ASP A 88 -4.51 3.80 -27.39
N GLY A 89 -3.47 3.28 -26.72
CA GLY A 89 -2.39 4.07 -26.14
C GLY A 89 -2.73 4.76 -24.81
N GLN A 90 -3.88 4.46 -24.20
CA GLN A 90 -4.32 5.04 -22.94
C GLN A 90 -4.64 3.96 -21.90
N PHE A 91 -4.48 4.28 -20.61
CA PHE A 91 -4.90 3.37 -19.54
C PHE A 91 -6.41 3.15 -19.58
N VAL A 92 -6.83 1.90 -19.41
CA VAL A 92 -8.24 1.56 -19.19
C VAL A 92 -8.57 1.89 -17.73
N CYS A 93 -9.31 2.97 -17.51
CA CYS A 93 -9.61 3.48 -16.17
C CYS A 93 -10.97 3.01 -15.64
N VAL A 94 -11.11 3.00 -14.31
CA VAL A 94 -12.40 2.87 -13.62
C VAL A 94 -12.60 4.00 -12.61
N ASP A 95 -13.85 4.23 -12.23
CA ASP A 95 -14.23 5.33 -11.35
C ASP A 95 -13.82 5.13 -9.89
N LYS A 96 -13.73 3.88 -9.43
CA LYS A 96 -13.55 3.53 -8.02
C LYS A 96 -12.64 2.33 -7.83
N ALA A 97 -11.90 2.36 -6.72
CA ALA A 97 -11.15 1.21 -6.26
C ALA A 97 -12.12 0.15 -5.71
N SER A 98 -11.67 -1.10 -5.66
CA SER A 98 -12.51 -2.18 -5.16
C SER A 98 -12.78 -2.05 -3.66
N SER A 99 -13.90 -2.61 -3.19
CA SER A 99 -14.22 -2.67 -1.75
C SER A 99 -13.10 -3.33 -0.94
N MET A 100 -12.39 -4.30 -1.53
CA MET A 100 -11.23 -4.94 -0.91
C MET A 100 -10.06 -3.95 -0.73
N SER A 101 -9.77 -3.15 -1.76
CA SER A 101 -8.75 -2.09 -1.68
C SER A 101 -9.08 -1.07 -0.59
N HIS A 102 -10.35 -0.64 -0.51
CA HIS A 102 -10.80 0.26 0.56
C HIS A 102 -10.63 -0.36 1.95
N PHE A 103 -11.07 -1.61 2.11
CA PHE A 103 -10.95 -2.34 3.36
C PHE A 103 -9.50 -2.48 3.85
N VAL A 104 -8.59 -2.88 2.96
CA VAL A 104 -7.17 -3.04 3.33
C VAL A 104 -6.55 -1.70 3.67
N SER A 105 -6.82 -0.65 2.89
CA SER A 105 -6.30 0.71 3.15
C SER A 105 -6.77 1.24 4.52
N GLU A 106 -8.05 1.12 4.85
CA GLU A 106 -8.60 1.53 6.14
C GLU A 106 -8.03 0.72 7.31
N THR A 107 -7.84 -0.59 7.11
CA THR A 107 -7.25 -1.46 8.14
C THR A 107 -5.80 -1.08 8.41
N ILE A 108 -5.01 -0.79 7.38
CA ILE A 108 -3.63 -0.31 7.52
C ILE A 108 -3.60 1.05 8.22
N ALA A 109 -4.49 1.97 7.86
CA ALA A 109 -4.61 3.27 8.53
C ALA A 109 -4.94 3.10 10.03
N THR A 110 -5.86 2.18 10.36
CA THR A 110 -6.22 1.85 11.74
C THR A 110 -5.04 1.27 12.51
N LEU A 111 -4.29 0.34 11.92
CA LEU A 111 -3.08 -0.22 12.52
C LEU A 111 -2.03 0.86 12.77
N ASN A 112 -1.78 1.73 11.79
CA ASN A 112 -0.83 2.81 11.93
C ASN A 112 -1.19 3.78 13.08
N ASN A 113 -2.48 4.01 13.32
CA ASN A 113 -2.93 4.92 14.37
C ASN A 113 -3.08 4.26 15.75
N SER A 114 -3.21 2.93 15.82
CA SER A 114 -3.46 2.19 17.06
C SER A 114 -2.22 1.55 17.67
N LEU A 115 -1.19 1.28 16.88
CA LEU A 115 0.07 0.72 17.35
C LEU A 115 1.05 1.83 17.71
N ASP A 116 1.90 1.60 18.72
CA ASP A 116 3.07 2.44 18.97
C ASP A 116 4.20 2.14 17.97
N ASP A 117 5.17 3.04 17.88
CA ASP A 117 6.24 2.93 16.87
C ASP A 117 7.19 1.76 17.13
N ALA A 118 7.35 1.31 18.38
CA ALA A 118 8.13 0.13 18.72
C ALA A 118 7.48 -1.15 18.16
N THR A 119 6.16 -1.27 18.35
CA THR A 119 5.33 -2.37 17.87
C THR A 119 5.27 -2.39 16.34
N LYS A 120 5.10 -1.23 15.70
CA LYS A 120 5.17 -1.10 14.23
C LYS A 120 6.52 -1.57 13.70
N LYS A 121 7.60 -1.12 14.33
CA LYS A 121 8.97 -1.50 13.96
C LYS A 121 9.17 -3.01 14.09
N GLU A 122 8.77 -3.61 15.21
CA GLU A 122 8.92 -5.05 15.42
C GLU A 122 8.11 -5.87 14.39
N CYS A 123 6.89 -5.43 14.05
CA CYS A 123 6.09 -6.05 12.99
C CYS A 123 6.77 -5.96 11.62
N LEU A 124 7.27 -4.78 11.25
CA LEU A 124 7.95 -4.54 9.97
C LEU A 124 9.26 -5.31 9.87
N ASP A 125 10.07 -5.33 10.93
CA ASP A 125 11.32 -6.09 11.00
C ASP A 125 11.06 -7.60 10.88
N SER A 126 9.99 -8.09 11.51
CA SER A 126 9.54 -9.49 11.39
C SER A 126 9.10 -9.82 9.95
N LEU A 127 8.28 -8.97 9.34
CA LEU A 127 7.86 -9.09 7.93
C LEU A 127 9.06 -9.10 6.99
N TYR A 128 9.98 -8.15 7.16
CA TYR A 128 11.18 -8.02 6.34
C TYR A 128 12.06 -9.27 6.44
N THR A 129 12.33 -9.74 7.66
CA THR A 129 13.09 -10.98 7.89
C THR A 129 12.47 -12.15 7.16
N ILE A 130 11.14 -12.28 7.22
CA ILE A 130 10.43 -13.35 6.52
C ILE A 130 10.57 -13.17 5.00
N THR A 131 10.44 -11.95 4.46
CA THR A 131 10.65 -11.70 3.03
C THR A 131 12.08 -11.98 2.57
N GLN A 132 13.09 -11.75 3.41
CA GLN A 132 14.49 -12.08 3.10
C GLN A 132 14.73 -13.59 3.07
N THR A 133 14.02 -14.37 3.90
CA THR A 133 14.06 -15.84 3.81
C THR A 133 13.31 -16.40 2.59
N LEU A 134 12.51 -15.58 1.92
CA LEU A 134 11.83 -15.89 0.67
C LEU A 134 12.73 -15.47 -0.50
N ASP A 135 13.87 -16.15 -0.63
CA ASP A 135 14.87 -15.88 -1.66
C ASP A 135 14.22 -15.87 -3.06
N GLY A 136 14.35 -14.75 -3.78
CA GLY A 136 14.02 -14.66 -5.20
C GLY A 136 12.55 -14.81 -5.59
N VAL A 137 11.59 -14.62 -4.67
CA VAL A 137 10.17 -14.65 -5.06
C VAL A 137 9.86 -13.40 -5.89
N TYR A 138 9.96 -13.51 -7.21
CA TYR A 138 9.27 -12.62 -8.12
C TYR A 138 7.81 -12.59 -7.69
N MET A 139 7.19 -11.42 -7.60
CA MET A 139 5.80 -11.31 -7.12
C MET A 139 4.89 -12.29 -7.89
N ALA A 140 5.10 -12.49 -9.19
CA ALA A 140 4.41 -13.52 -9.98
C ALA A 140 4.45 -14.95 -9.36
N ASP A 141 5.59 -15.38 -8.81
CA ASP A 141 5.78 -16.69 -8.18
C ASP A 141 5.15 -16.79 -6.78
N ALA A 142 5.00 -15.66 -6.08
CA ALA A 142 4.42 -15.61 -4.73
C ALA A 142 2.98 -16.12 -4.71
N SER A 143 2.24 -15.91 -5.80
CA SER A 143 0.85 -16.38 -5.97
C SER A 143 0.76 -17.92 -5.93
N SER A 144 1.66 -18.59 -6.63
CA SER A 144 1.70 -20.05 -6.73
C SER A 144 2.23 -20.71 -5.45
N GLN A 145 3.11 -20.01 -4.72
CA GLN A 145 3.76 -20.51 -3.51
C GLN A 145 3.12 -20.01 -2.20
N TRP A 146 1.96 -19.32 -2.25
CA TRP A 146 1.36 -18.67 -1.08
C TRP A 146 1.18 -19.60 0.13
N LYS A 147 0.83 -20.88 -0.09
CA LYS A 147 0.72 -21.90 0.99
C LYS A 147 2.06 -22.17 1.68
N LYS A 148 3.14 -22.28 0.90
CA LYS A 148 4.52 -22.44 1.40
C LYS A 148 4.96 -21.18 2.13
N ASN A 149 4.63 -20.01 1.58
CA ASN A 149 4.98 -18.71 2.13
C ASN A 149 4.27 -18.46 3.48
N ILE A 150 2.98 -18.81 3.60
CA ILE A 150 2.26 -18.76 4.87
C ILE A 150 2.84 -19.74 5.89
N LYS A 151 3.24 -20.94 5.47
CA LYS A 151 3.88 -21.91 6.38
C LYS A 151 5.21 -21.38 6.92
N LEU A 152 5.98 -20.67 6.09
CA LEU A 152 7.22 -20.00 6.48
C LEU A 152 6.96 -18.78 7.38
N LEU A 153 5.94 -17.96 7.08
CA LEU A 153 5.45 -16.89 7.95
C LEU A 153 5.11 -17.43 9.34
N VAL A 154 4.30 -18.49 9.41
CA VAL A 154 3.90 -19.13 10.67
C VAL A 154 5.10 -19.71 11.42
N LYS A 155 6.09 -20.27 10.71
CA LYS A 155 7.33 -20.77 11.33
C LYS A 155 8.17 -19.62 11.89
N GLY A 156 8.39 -18.55 11.12
CA GLY A 156 9.09 -17.35 11.56
C GLY A 156 8.42 -16.70 12.78
N LEU A 157 7.08 -16.63 12.79
CA LEU A 157 6.30 -16.17 13.94
C LEU A 157 6.42 -17.08 15.17
N LYS A 158 6.55 -18.39 14.98
CA LYS A 158 6.78 -19.34 16.09
C LYS A 158 8.17 -19.17 16.71
N GLU A 159 9.17 -18.89 15.88
CA GLU A 159 10.55 -18.65 16.27
C GLU A 159 10.80 -17.21 16.73
N ALA A 160 9.84 -16.30 16.51
CA ALA A 160 9.90 -14.91 16.94
C ALA A 160 9.83 -14.75 18.47
N THR A 161 10.32 -13.60 18.94
CA THR A 161 10.29 -13.17 20.33
C THR A 161 8.86 -13.14 20.89
N PRO A 162 8.67 -13.25 22.22
CA PRO A 162 7.35 -13.06 22.83
C PRO A 162 6.72 -11.70 22.50
N SER A 163 7.54 -10.64 22.39
CA SER A 163 7.12 -9.29 22.00
C SER A 163 6.56 -9.25 20.57
N SER A 164 7.23 -9.90 19.61
CA SER A 164 6.76 -10.01 18.23
C SER A 164 5.44 -10.76 18.16
N LYS A 165 5.31 -11.87 18.89
CA LYS A 165 4.04 -12.63 18.95
C LYS A 165 2.88 -11.79 19.47
N GLU A 166 3.10 -10.95 20.48
CA GLU A 166 2.05 -10.07 21.01
C GLU A 166 1.68 -8.97 20.01
N SER A 167 2.68 -8.36 19.37
CA SER A 167 2.48 -7.40 18.28
C SER A 167 1.63 -7.98 17.15
N TRP A 168 1.92 -9.22 16.74
CA TRP A 168 1.16 -9.93 15.71
C TRP A 168 -0.26 -10.32 16.13
N LYS A 169 -0.51 -10.60 17.42
CA LYS A 169 -1.89 -10.77 17.92
C LYS A 169 -2.68 -9.48 17.81
N GLN A 170 -2.07 -8.34 18.14
CA GLN A 170 -2.73 -7.04 18.02
C GLN A 170 -3.07 -6.73 16.56
N VAL A 171 -2.14 -6.99 15.63
CA VAL A 171 -2.41 -6.88 14.19
C VAL A 171 -3.57 -7.78 13.76
N ALA A 172 -3.53 -9.07 14.12
CA ALA A 172 -4.58 -10.03 13.77
C ALA A 172 -5.96 -9.64 14.34
N LYS A 173 -5.99 -9.14 15.57
CA LYS A 173 -7.21 -8.63 16.21
C LYS A 173 -7.80 -7.45 15.44
N THR A 174 -6.99 -6.48 15.06
CA THR A 174 -7.45 -5.31 14.28
C THR A 174 -7.98 -5.74 12.91
N PHE A 175 -7.31 -6.64 12.20
CA PHE A 175 -7.80 -7.20 10.94
C PHE A 175 -9.14 -7.94 11.12
N GLY A 176 -9.28 -8.75 12.19
CA GLY A 176 -10.53 -9.45 12.49
C GLY A 176 -11.69 -8.50 12.81
N GLN A 177 -11.43 -7.45 13.61
CA GLN A 177 -12.41 -6.42 13.94
C GLN A 177 -12.85 -5.62 12.70
N ALA A 178 -11.89 -5.18 11.88
CA ALA A 178 -12.18 -4.48 10.64
C ALA A 178 -13.03 -5.35 9.70
N GLY A 179 -12.68 -6.64 9.58
CA GLY A 179 -13.38 -7.60 8.71
C GLY A 179 -14.82 -7.86 9.15
N LEU A 180 -15.08 -7.92 10.45
CA LEU A 180 -16.45 -8.02 11.00
C LEU A 180 -17.28 -6.78 10.67
N SER A 181 -16.69 -5.58 10.77
CA SER A 181 -17.36 -4.31 10.44
C SER A 181 -17.69 -4.17 8.95
N HIS A 182 -16.93 -4.82 8.07
CA HIS A 182 -17.06 -4.73 6.60
C HIS A 182 -17.67 -5.99 5.93
N HIS A 183 -18.10 -6.98 6.71
CA HIS A 183 -18.52 -8.30 6.21
C HIS A 183 -19.63 -8.23 5.13
N LYS A 184 -20.55 -7.26 5.21
CA LYS A 184 -21.61 -7.09 4.20
C LYS A 184 -21.12 -6.45 2.89
N THR A 185 -20.07 -5.63 2.94
CA THR A 185 -19.54 -4.88 1.80
C THR A 185 -18.46 -5.65 1.03
N LEU A 186 -17.82 -6.63 1.67
CA LEU A 186 -16.75 -7.45 1.10
C LEU A 186 -17.23 -8.74 0.41
N PHE A 187 -18.41 -9.26 0.80
CA PHE A 187 -18.88 -10.59 0.40
C PHE A 187 -20.26 -10.64 -0.28
N ILE A 188 -20.90 -9.48 -0.48
CA ILE A 188 -22.15 -9.39 -1.25
C ILE A 188 -21.82 -8.66 -2.55
N LYS A 189 -21.90 -9.39 -3.68
CA LYS A 189 -21.86 -8.87 -5.05
C LYS A 189 -23.24 -8.40 -5.48
#